data_AF-A0ABD5EEX2-F1
#
_entry.id   AF-A0ABD5EEX2-F1
#
_cell.length_a   1.000
_cell.length_b   1.000
_cell.length_c   1.000
_cell.angle_alpha   90.00
_cell.angle_beta   90.00
_cell.angle_gamma   90.00
#
_symmetry.space_group_name_H-M   'P 1'
#
loop_
_entity.id
_entity.type
_entity.pdbx_description
1 polymer ?
#
loop_
_entity_poly.entity_id
_entity_poly.type
_entity_poly.pdbx_seq_one_letter_code
_entity_poly.pdbx_strand_id
1 'polypeptide(L)'
;MTTAALEPRAGRRCHNTLNSLHSTLFFSPDLATEMGALGITDPRAVNFATRAAAMGRVGPGTVTAAFYNYRYELVARHVPAVWDTAAPDAVLAARARAADATLRRLLGADAVAAPETAEAASLALRATEACTRPGRPLYAAHADLPVPEEAHLRLFHAATLLREHRGDGHLAALAAAGLDGLEALITHTATGRGMTPKWILTTRGWSRPEWDAASERLRGRGLLDDDGELTAEGAALRTGVEEETDRLDRAPYEHLGAEGVARLTELTAALARTAAAAGAFPEGLLGKR
;
A
#
# COMPACT_ATOMS: atom_id res chain seq x y z
N MET A 1 9.04 -30.10 16.63
CA MET A 1 10.00 -29.03 16.27
C MET A 1 9.47 -27.76 16.91
N THR A 2 10.20 -27.19 17.85
CA THR A 2 9.84 -25.92 18.50
C THR A 2 9.98 -24.83 17.44
N THR A 3 8.87 -24.37 16.87
CA THR A 3 8.88 -23.24 15.94
C THR A 3 9.43 -22.04 16.71
N ALA A 4 10.65 -21.58 16.35
CA ALA A 4 11.23 -20.42 16.99
C ALA A 4 10.25 -19.25 16.88
N ALA A 5 9.99 -18.58 18.01
CA ALA A 5 9.10 -17.43 18.04
C ALA A 5 9.60 -16.37 17.05
N LEU A 6 8.69 -15.82 16.26
CA LEU A 6 9.02 -14.79 15.29
C LEU A 6 9.53 -13.54 16.03
N GLU A 7 10.68 -13.00 15.63
CA GLU A 7 11.19 -11.75 16.19
C GLU A 7 10.15 -10.63 16.01
N PRO A 8 9.90 -9.76 17.01
CA PRO A 8 8.77 -8.83 17.03
C PRO A 8 8.57 -7.97 15.77
N ARG A 9 9.63 -7.62 15.04
CA ARG A 9 9.57 -6.80 13.81
C ARG A 9 9.83 -7.56 12.52
N ALA A 10 9.99 -8.88 12.55
CA ALA A 10 10.31 -9.66 11.34
C ALA A 10 9.20 -9.58 10.29
N GLY A 11 7.93 -9.67 10.70
CA GLY A 11 6.79 -9.50 9.80
C GLY A 11 6.79 -8.12 9.12
N ARG A 12 6.97 -7.04 9.90
CA ARG A 12 7.07 -5.68 9.37
C ARG A 12 8.23 -5.53 8.37
N ARG A 13 9.40 -6.13 8.63
CA ARG A 13 10.54 -6.08 7.70
C ARG A 13 10.23 -6.81 6.39
N CYS A 14 9.64 -8.00 6.47
CA CYS A 14 9.21 -8.78 5.31
C CYS A 14 8.14 -8.04 4.50
N HIS A 15 7.16 -7.44 5.19
CA HIS A 15 6.15 -6.59 4.58
C HIS A 15 6.78 -5.46 3.77
N ASN A 16 7.76 -4.75 4.33
CA ASN A 16 8.36 -3.58 3.68
C ASN A 16 9.04 -3.91 2.36
N THR A 17 9.66 -5.09 2.22
CA THR A 17 10.32 -5.51 0.99
C THR A 17 9.31 -5.93 -0.07
N LEU A 18 8.28 -6.69 0.31
CA LEU A 18 7.13 -7.01 -0.55
C LEU A 18 6.40 -5.75 -1.03
N ASN A 19 6.13 -4.83 -0.10
CA ASN A 19 5.46 -3.58 -0.38
C ASN A 19 6.28 -2.69 -1.32
N SER A 20 7.61 -2.66 -1.15
CA SER A 20 8.48 -1.95 -2.09
C SER A 20 8.34 -2.49 -3.51
N LEU A 21 8.41 -3.82 -3.68
CA LEU A 21 8.25 -4.44 -5.01
C LEU A 21 6.87 -4.16 -5.62
N HIS A 22 5.80 -4.29 -4.82
CA HIS A 22 4.43 -3.99 -5.26
C HIS A 22 4.25 -2.53 -5.67
N SER A 23 4.83 -1.61 -4.89
CA SER A 23 4.63 -0.16 -5.07
C SER A 23 5.22 0.36 -6.39
N THR A 24 6.16 -0.37 -7.01
CA THR A 24 6.76 -0.01 -8.30
C THR A 24 5.72 0.22 -9.40
N LEU A 25 4.59 -0.51 -9.37
CA LEU A 25 3.51 -0.35 -10.34
C LEU A 25 2.96 1.08 -10.36
N PHE A 26 2.80 1.73 -9.20
CA PHE A 26 2.18 3.05 -9.10
C PHE A 26 3.05 4.19 -9.63
N PHE A 27 4.33 3.91 -9.90
CA PHE A 27 5.27 4.84 -10.52
C PHE A 27 5.67 4.42 -11.93
N SER A 28 5.07 3.34 -12.44
CA SER A 28 5.46 2.77 -13.71
C SER A 28 4.83 3.51 -14.89
N PRO A 29 5.60 3.87 -15.93
CA PRO A 29 5.03 4.34 -17.19
C PRO A 29 4.14 3.28 -17.85
N ASP A 30 4.39 1.99 -17.58
CA ASP A 30 3.60 0.89 -18.14
C ASP A 30 2.15 0.93 -17.62
N LEU A 31 1.93 1.38 -16.37
CA LEU A 31 0.59 1.59 -15.83
C LEU A 31 -0.15 2.71 -16.56
N ALA A 32 0.54 3.82 -16.84
CA ALA A 32 -0.04 4.94 -17.58
C ALA A 32 -0.40 4.54 -19.02
N THR A 33 0.45 3.75 -19.67
CA THR A 33 0.20 3.21 -21.02
C THR A 33 -1.04 2.31 -21.04
N GLU A 34 -1.11 1.33 -20.14
CA GLU A 34 -2.22 0.35 -20.10
C GLU A 34 -3.56 0.99 -19.71
N MET A 35 -3.56 1.94 -18.76
CA MET A 35 -4.78 2.66 -18.38
C MET A 35 -5.18 3.69 -19.45
N GLY A 36 -4.21 4.33 -20.11
CA GLY A 36 -4.43 5.23 -21.23
C GLY A 36 -5.10 4.54 -22.41
N ALA A 37 -4.76 3.27 -22.68
CA ALA A 37 -5.43 2.46 -23.69
C ALA A 37 -6.92 2.20 -23.38
N LEU A 38 -7.33 2.29 -22.12
CA LEU A 38 -8.73 2.25 -21.70
C LEU A 38 -9.41 3.63 -21.72
N GLY A 39 -8.68 4.70 -22.00
CA GLY A 39 -9.18 6.08 -21.94
C GLY A 39 -9.02 6.75 -20.57
N ILE A 40 -8.39 6.10 -19.58
CA ILE A 40 -8.15 6.67 -18.25
C ILE A 40 -6.75 7.30 -18.22
N THR A 41 -6.67 8.62 -18.46
CA THR A 41 -5.38 9.32 -18.64
C THR A 41 -5.01 10.27 -17.51
N ASP A 42 -5.96 10.74 -16.70
CA ASP A 42 -5.65 11.58 -15.53
C ASP A 42 -4.94 10.72 -14.45
N PRO A 43 -3.77 11.14 -13.92
CA PRO A 43 -3.01 10.33 -12.96
C PRO A 43 -3.77 9.97 -11.67
N ARG A 44 -4.69 10.83 -11.19
CA ARG A 44 -5.51 10.53 -10.02
C ARG A 44 -6.58 9.52 -10.38
N ALA A 45 -7.22 9.67 -11.54
CA ALA A 45 -8.18 8.69 -12.05
C ALA A 45 -7.53 7.31 -12.24
N VAL A 46 -6.32 7.25 -12.82
CA VAL A 46 -5.51 6.03 -12.92
C VAL A 46 -5.28 5.40 -11.54
N ASN A 47 -4.87 6.19 -10.55
CA ASN A 47 -4.64 5.69 -9.19
C ASN A 47 -5.92 5.12 -8.55
N PHE A 48 -7.04 5.83 -8.66
CA PHE A 48 -8.32 5.38 -8.13
C PHE A 48 -8.82 4.11 -8.84
N ALA A 49 -8.79 4.08 -10.17
CA ALA A 49 -9.19 2.93 -10.97
C ALA A 49 -8.39 1.68 -10.57
N THR A 50 -7.06 1.79 -10.61
CA THR A 50 -6.12 0.68 -10.37
C THR A 50 -6.31 0.02 -9.00
N ARG A 51 -6.61 0.83 -7.98
CA ARG A 51 -6.77 0.34 -6.61
C ARG A 51 -8.20 -0.10 -6.29
N ALA A 52 -9.21 0.54 -6.86
CA ALA A 52 -10.61 0.28 -6.51
C ALA A 52 -11.25 -0.84 -7.32
N ALA A 53 -10.71 -1.18 -8.50
CA ALA A 53 -11.35 -2.11 -9.42
C ALA A 53 -11.65 -3.50 -8.83
N ALA A 54 -10.83 -3.99 -7.90
CA ALA A 54 -11.11 -5.27 -7.24
C ALA A 54 -12.42 -5.26 -6.42
N MET A 55 -12.83 -4.09 -5.90
CA MET A 55 -14.10 -3.93 -5.19
C MET A 55 -15.31 -3.83 -6.14
N GLY A 56 -15.10 -3.87 -7.46
CA GLY A 56 -16.14 -3.67 -8.48
C GLY A 56 -16.46 -2.19 -8.74
N ARG A 57 -17.67 -1.91 -9.26
CA ARG A 57 -18.13 -0.55 -9.62
C ARG A 57 -18.61 0.24 -8.39
N VAL A 58 -17.78 0.31 -7.35
CA VAL A 58 -18.13 1.01 -6.10
C VAL A 58 -18.11 2.53 -6.29
N GLY A 59 -19.04 3.21 -5.59
CA GLY A 59 -19.15 4.67 -5.63
C GLY A 59 -18.05 5.40 -4.85
N PRO A 60 -18.00 6.74 -4.95
CA PRO A 60 -16.95 7.53 -4.31
C PRO A 60 -16.94 7.41 -2.79
N GLY A 61 -18.10 7.25 -2.13
CA GLY A 61 -18.15 7.07 -0.68
C GLY A 61 -17.39 5.81 -0.21
N THR A 62 -17.59 4.68 -0.89
CA THR A 62 -16.88 3.43 -0.60
C THR A 62 -15.39 3.56 -0.87
N VAL A 63 -15.00 4.20 -1.97
CA VAL A 63 -13.58 4.44 -2.28
C VAL A 63 -12.92 5.35 -1.24
N THR A 64 -13.58 6.43 -0.83
CA THR A 64 -13.08 7.32 0.24
C THR A 64 -12.90 6.57 1.55
N ALA A 65 -13.85 5.72 1.94
CA ALA A 65 -13.74 4.91 3.15
C ALA A 65 -12.54 3.95 3.09
N ALA A 66 -12.37 3.22 1.98
CA ALA A 66 -11.27 2.28 1.81
C ALA A 66 -9.91 2.98 1.64
N PHE A 67 -9.87 4.20 1.10
CA PHE A 67 -8.61 4.89 0.81
C PHE A 67 -8.24 5.92 1.89
N TYR A 68 -9.08 6.06 2.92
CA TYR A 68 -8.96 6.75 4.22
C TYR A 68 -8.49 8.21 4.22
N ASN A 69 -7.39 8.49 3.53
CA ASN A 69 -6.65 9.75 3.59
C ASN A 69 -6.89 10.67 2.39
N TYR A 70 -7.78 10.29 1.47
CA TYR A 70 -8.20 11.16 0.36
C TYR A 70 -9.41 11.99 0.75
N ARG A 71 -9.40 13.26 0.34
CA ARG A 71 -10.57 14.13 0.42
C ARG A 71 -11.70 13.58 -0.46
N TYR A 72 -12.91 13.50 0.10
CA TYR A 72 -14.07 12.94 -0.59
C TYR A 72 -14.33 13.59 -1.95
N GLU A 73 -14.25 14.92 -2.03
CA GLU A 73 -14.54 15.67 -3.25
C GLU A 73 -13.58 15.34 -4.39
N LEU A 74 -12.31 15.02 -4.09
CA LEU A 74 -11.36 14.57 -5.09
C LEU A 74 -11.77 13.20 -5.64
N VAL A 75 -12.17 12.28 -4.76
CA VAL A 75 -12.64 10.94 -5.16
C VAL A 75 -13.92 11.05 -5.98
N ALA A 76 -14.89 11.83 -5.52
CA ALA A 76 -16.17 12.08 -6.17
C ALA A 76 -16.04 12.70 -7.57
N ARG A 77 -15.01 13.50 -7.80
CA ARG A 77 -14.70 14.07 -9.10
C ARG A 77 -14.26 13.02 -10.15
N HIS A 78 -13.58 11.96 -9.73
CA HIS A 78 -12.93 11.03 -10.66
C HIS A 78 -13.62 9.66 -10.76
N VAL A 79 -14.03 9.08 -9.64
CA VAL A 79 -14.50 7.68 -9.60
C VAL A 79 -15.70 7.39 -10.49
N PRO A 80 -16.75 8.23 -10.57
CA PRO A 80 -17.86 7.97 -11.47
C PRO A 80 -17.43 7.87 -12.94
N ALA A 81 -16.64 8.84 -13.42
CA ALA A 81 -16.16 8.90 -14.80
C ALA A 81 -15.24 7.72 -15.16
N VAL A 82 -14.45 7.22 -14.19
CA VAL A 82 -13.64 6.01 -14.38
C VAL A 82 -14.52 4.81 -14.75
N TRP A 83 -15.64 4.61 -14.06
CA TRP A 83 -16.54 3.48 -14.32
C TRP A 83 -17.39 3.65 -15.58
N ASP A 84 -17.66 4.89 -15.99
CA ASP A 84 -18.27 5.17 -17.30
C ASP A 84 -17.31 4.89 -18.46
N THR A 85 -16.00 5.00 -18.20
CA THR A 85 -14.94 4.80 -19.19
C THR A 85 -14.55 3.32 -19.33
N ALA A 86 -14.34 2.61 -18.22
CA ALA A 86 -13.89 1.22 -18.23
C ALA A 86 -14.59 0.37 -17.15
N ALA A 87 -14.92 -0.88 -17.51
CA ALA A 87 -15.39 -1.86 -16.55
C ALA A 87 -14.26 -2.28 -15.59
N PRO A 88 -14.56 -2.62 -14.31
CA PRO A 88 -13.53 -3.05 -13.35
C PRO A 88 -12.66 -4.21 -13.85
N ASP A 89 -13.23 -5.20 -14.54
CA ASP A 89 -12.48 -6.34 -15.08
C ASP A 89 -11.46 -5.91 -16.15
N ALA A 90 -11.81 -4.92 -16.98
CA ALA A 90 -10.89 -4.35 -17.97
C ALA A 90 -9.73 -3.60 -17.29
N VAL A 91 -10.03 -2.87 -16.20
CA VAL A 91 -9.02 -2.19 -15.38
C VAL A 91 -8.10 -3.22 -14.68
N LEU A 92 -8.64 -4.32 -14.15
CA LEU A 92 -7.85 -5.39 -13.54
C LEU A 92 -6.96 -6.10 -14.56
N ALA A 93 -7.46 -6.36 -15.77
CA ALA A 93 -6.66 -6.93 -16.85
C ALA A 93 -5.52 -5.99 -17.29
N ALA A 94 -5.81 -4.68 -17.43
CA ALA A 94 -4.80 -3.67 -17.71
C ALA A 94 -3.76 -3.54 -16.59
N ARG A 95 -4.18 -3.58 -15.32
CA ARG A 95 -3.30 -3.63 -14.16
C ARG A 95 -2.36 -4.83 -14.19
N ALA A 96 -2.85 -6.01 -14.57
CA ALA A 96 -2.04 -7.21 -14.67
C ALA A 96 -0.98 -7.11 -15.78
N ARG A 97 -1.34 -6.61 -16.97
CA ARG A 97 -0.37 -6.35 -18.06
C ARG A 97 0.67 -5.30 -17.66
N ALA A 98 0.23 -4.22 -17.01
CA ALA A 98 1.13 -3.20 -16.50
C ALA A 98 2.13 -3.77 -15.47
N ALA A 99 1.66 -4.63 -14.55
CA ALA A 99 2.53 -5.30 -13.59
C ALA A 99 3.54 -6.24 -14.27
N ASP A 100 3.11 -6.99 -15.28
CA ASP A 100 4.01 -7.86 -16.08
C ASP A 100 5.12 -7.05 -16.76
N ALA A 101 4.73 -6.02 -17.53
CA ALA A 101 5.67 -5.15 -18.23
C ALA A 101 6.63 -4.43 -17.26
N THR A 102 6.09 -3.91 -16.15
CA THR A 102 6.87 -3.20 -15.12
C THR A 102 7.93 -4.12 -14.52
N LEU A 103 7.54 -5.32 -14.07
CA LEU A 103 8.46 -6.23 -13.40
C LEU A 103 9.51 -6.79 -14.36
N ARG A 104 9.13 -7.12 -15.60
CA ARG A 104 10.10 -7.55 -16.63
C ARG A 104 11.11 -6.46 -16.96
N ARG A 105 10.66 -5.22 -17.08
CA ARG A 105 11.53 -4.06 -17.37
C ARG A 105 12.48 -3.76 -16.21
N LEU A 106 11.99 -3.81 -14.97
CA LEU A 106 12.79 -3.45 -13.79
C LEU A 106 13.72 -4.57 -13.30
N LEU A 107 13.31 -5.83 -13.41
CA LEU A 107 14.07 -6.97 -12.90
C LEU A 107 14.91 -7.66 -13.98
N GLY A 108 14.50 -7.55 -15.25
CA GLY A 108 15.09 -8.30 -16.36
C GLY A 108 14.49 -9.70 -16.51
N ALA A 109 14.61 -10.27 -17.70
CA ALA A 109 14.05 -11.58 -18.04
C ALA A 109 14.61 -12.72 -17.18
N ASP A 110 15.92 -12.70 -16.90
CA ASP A 110 16.60 -13.73 -16.12
C ASP A 110 16.10 -13.77 -14.67
N ALA A 111 15.97 -12.62 -14.01
CA ALA A 111 15.47 -12.55 -12.64
C ALA A 111 14.00 -12.95 -12.54
N VAL A 112 13.17 -12.59 -13.53
CA VAL A 112 11.77 -13.00 -13.59
C VAL A 112 11.64 -14.53 -13.74
N ALA A 113 12.48 -15.15 -14.57
CA ALA A 113 12.48 -16.60 -14.80
C ALA A 113 13.26 -17.40 -13.74
N ALA A 114 13.94 -16.72 -12.81
CA ALA A 114 14.77 -17.36 -11.80
C ALA A 114 13.94 -18.23 -10.84
N PRO A 115 14.44 -19.43 -10.45
CA PRO A 115 13.80 -20.28 -9.44
C PRO A 115 13.50 -19.54 -8.12
N GLU A 116 14.36 -18.60 -7.75
CA GLU A 116 14.23 -17.73 -6.57
C GLU A 116 12.96 -16.87 -6.60
N THR A 117 12.55 -16.39 -7.78
CA THR A 117 11.29 -15.63 -7.94
C THR A 117 10.08 -16.54 -7.74
N ALA A 118 10.13 -17.78 -8.23
CA ALA A 118 9.08 -18.77 -8.00
C ALA A 118 9.02 -19.23 -6.53
N GLU A 119 10.17 -19.35 -5.87
CA GLU A 119 10.26 -19.62 -4.43
C GLU A 119 9.63 -18.48 -3.63
N ALA A 120 10.02 -17.23 -3.90
CA ALA A 120 9.45 -16.05 -3.25
C ALA A 120 7.92 -15.98 -3.44
N ALA A 121 7.43 -16.23 -4.64
CA ALA A 121 6.01 -16.28 -4.93
C ALA A 121 5.28 -17.35 -4.11
N SER A 122 5.88 -18.53 -3.97
CA SER A 122 5.30 -19.65 -3.21
C SER A 122 5.27 -19.37 -1.71
N LEU A 123 6.34 -18.81 -1.14
CA LEU A 123 6.40 -18.39 0.26
C LEU A 123 5.41 -17.25 0.56
N ALA A 124 5.32 -16.26 -0.32
CA ALA A 124 4.38 -15.16 -0.16
C ALA A 124 2.92 -15.64 -0.21
N LEU A 125 2.56 -16.52 -1.17
CA LEU A 125 1.23 -17.13 -1.23
C LEU A 125 0.95 -17.97 0.02
N ARG A 126 1.93 -18.73 0.51
CA ARG A 126 1.79 -19.48 1.76
C ARG A 126 1.43 -18.56 2.93
N ALA A 127 2.10 -17.42 3.08
CA ALA A 127 1.75 -16.44 4.12
C ALA A 127 0.30 -15.94 4.00
N THR A 128 -0.20 -15.72 2.77
CA THR A 128 -1.57 -15.21 2.56
C THR A 128 -2.67 -16.17 3.03
N GLU A 129 -2.38 -17.46 3.20
CA GLU A 129 -3.35 -18.44 3.71
C GLU A 129 -3.88 -18.09 5.10
N ALA A 130 -3.14 -17.31 5.90
CA ALA A 130 -3.55 -16.85 7.22
C ALA A 130 -4.10 -15.40 7.23
N CYS A 131 -4.29 -14.77 6.07
CA CYS A 131 -4.96 -13.48 5.97
C CYS A 131 -6.48 -13.62 6.14
N THR A 132 -7.11 -12.71 6.89
CA THR A 132 -8.56 -12.77 7.22
C THR A 132 -9.36 -11.64 6.57
N ARG A 133 -10.60 -11.94 6.16
CA ARG A 133 -11.50 -10.99 5.45
C ARG A 133 -12.27 -9.99 6.34
N PRO A 134 -12.74 -10.35 7.55
CA PRO A 134 -13.54 -9.44 8.37
C PRO A 134 -12.84 -8.11 8.65
N GLY A 135 -13.52 -6.99 8.38
CA GLY A 135 -12.96 -5.65 8.56
C GLY A 135 -11.89 -5.26 7.53
N ARG A 136 -11.67 -6.06 6.48
CA ARG A 136 -10.64 -5.85 5.47
C ARG A 136 -11.18 -5.86 4.05
N PRO A 137 -11.95 -4.81 3.66
CA PRO A 137 -12.66 -4.81 2.39
C PRO A 137 -11.72 -4.81 1.18
N LEU A 138 -10.59 -4.11 1.23
CA LEU A 138 -9.69 -4.01 0.08
C LEU A 138 -8.89 -5.30 -0.11
N TYR A 139 -8.40 -5.89 1.00
CA TYR A 139 -7.85 -7.24 0.99
C TYR A 139 -8.87 -8.26 0.47
N ALA A 140 -10.08 -8.28 1.03
CA ALA A 140 -11.10 -9.27 0.69
C ALA A 140 -11.44 -9.23 -0.80
N ALA A 141 -11.61 -8.03 -1.35
CA ALA A 141 -11.86 -7.81 -2.76
C ALA A 141 -10.72 -8.35 -3.66
N HIS A 142 -9.47 -8.13 -3.29
CA HIS A 142 -8.33 -8.69 -4.02
C HIS A 142 -8.18 -10.21 -3.84
N ALA A 143 -8.54 -10.74 -2.68
CA ALA A 143 -8.43 -12.16 -2.35
C ALA A 143 -9.46 -13.03 -3.07
N ASP A 144 -10.47 -12.44 -3.70
CA ASP A 144 -11.45 -13.12 -4.55
C ASP A 144 -10.98 -13.20 -6.02
N LEU A 145 -9.89 -12.52 -6.39
CA LEU A 145 -9.30 -12.60 -7.72
C LEU A 145 -8.49 -13.90 -7.90
N PRO A 146 -8.44 -14.47 -9.12
CA PRO A 146 -7.62 -15.65 -9.38
C PRO A 146 -6.13 -15.35 -9.20
N VAL A 147 -5.40 -16.34 -8.69
CA VAL A 147 -3.94 -16.30 -8.62
C VAL A 147 -3.38 -16.44 -10.05
N PRO A 148 -2.50 -15.52 -10.51
CA PRO A 148 -1.87 -15.63 -11.83
C PRO A 148 -1.00 -16.89 -11.97
N GLU A 149 -0.65 -17.27 -13.20
CA GLU A 149 0.21 -18.44 -13.45
C GLU A 149 1.71 -18.10 -13.33
N GLU A 150 2.13 -17.00 -13.95
CA GLU A 150 3.53 -16.56 -14.00
C GLU A 150 4.08 -16.22 -12.60
N ALA A 151 5.31 -16.65 -12.31
CA ALA A 151 5.91 -16.56 -10.97
C ALA A 151 5.99 -15.12 -10.42
N HIS A 152 6.44 -14.15 -11.22
CA HIS A 152 6.52 -12.75 -10.80
C HIS A 152 5.14 -12.11 -10.62
N LEU A 153 4.12 -12.53 -11.39
CA LEU A 153 2.74 -12.07 -11.22
C LEU A 153 2.07 -12.71 -10.00
N ARG A 154 2.37 -13.98 -9.69
CA ARG A 154 2.00 -14.61 -8.42
C ARG A 154 2.59 -13.88 -7.23
N LEU A 155 3.87 -13.53 -7.30
CA LEU A 155 4.53 -12.74 -6.26
C LEU A 155 3.87 -11.35 -6.11
N PHE A 156 3.58 -10.67 -7.22
CA PHE A 156 2.87 -9.39 -7.21
C PHE A 156 1.46 -9.48 -6.63
N HIS A 157 0.73 -10.55 -6.95
CA HIS A 157 -0.58 -10.84 -6.39
C HIS A 157 -0.50 -11.07 -4.88
N ALA A 158 0.38 -11.97 -4.42
CA ALA A 158 0.57 -12.23 -2.98
C ALA A 158 1.04 -10.97 -2.23
N ALA A 159 1.92 -10.17 -2.82
CA ALA A 159 2.32 -8.87 -2.27
C ALA A 159 1.14 -7.90 -2.20
N THR A 160 0.22 -7.90 -3.17
CA THR A 160 -1.04 -7.13 -3.09
C THR A 160 -1.86 -7.59 -1.89
N LEU A 161 -2.07 -8.90 -1.72
CA LEU A 161 -2.88 -9.44 -0.61
C LEU A 161 -2.29 -9.08 0.75
N LEU A 162 -1.00 -9.33 0.97
CA LEU A 162 -0.32 -9.00 2.23
C LEU A 162 -0.30 -7.48 2.47
N ARG A 163 -0.14 -6.69 1.39
CA ARG A 163 -0.20 -5.24 1.45
C ARG A 163 -1.55 -4.73 1.93
N GLU A 164 -2.62 -5.12 1.25
CA GLU A 164 -3.95 -4.61 1.56
C GLU A 164 -4.50 -5.22 2.86
N HIS A 165 -4.08 -6.44 3.23
CA HIS A 165 -4.37 -7.01 4.54
C HIS A 165 -3.82 -6.10 5.63
N ARG A 166 -2.51 -5.81 5.62
CA ARG A 166 -1.91 -4.87 6.58
C ARG A 166 -2.55 -3.48 6.50
N GLY A 167 -2.79 -3.00 5.27
CA GLY A 167 -3.37 -1.69 4.99
C GLY A 167 -4.72 -1.49 5.68
N ASP A 168 -5.67 -2.40 5.46
CA ASP A 168 -6.98 -2.36 6.10
C ASP A 168 -6.86 -2.40 7.64
N GLY A 169 -5.93 -3.19 8.17
CA GLY A 169 -5.63 -3.23 9.61
C GLY A 169 -5.07 -1.90 10.15
N HIS A 170 -4.22 -1.24 9.37
CA HIS A 170 -3.69 0.08 9.70
C HIS A 170 -4.81 1.13 9.73
N LEU A 171 -5.75 1.07 8.79
CA LEU A 171 -6.91 1.98 8.78
C LEU A 171 -7.78 1.77 10.03
N ALA A 172 -8.01 0.52 10.43
CA ALA A 172 -8.72 0.21 11.68
C ALA A 172 -8.00 0.77 12.92
N ALA A 173 -6.66 0.65 12.98
CA ALA A 173 -5.86 1.20 14.07
C ALA A 173 -5.91 2.74 14.12
N LEU A 174 -5.86 3.41 12.97
CA LEU A 174 -6.00 4.87 12.87
C LEU A 174 -7.38 5.34 13.34
N ALA A 175 -8.44 4.66 12.88
CA ALA A 175 -9.81 4.98 13.27
C ALA A 175 -10.02 4.77 14.78
N ALA A 176 -9.50 3.67 15.34
CA ALA A 176 -9.56 3.39 16.78
C ALA A 176 -8.78 4.41 17.62
N ALA A 177 -7.68 4.96 17.09
CA ALA A 177 -6.93 6.05 17.71
C ALA A 177 -7.59 7.43 17.56
N GLY A 178 -8.75 7.52 16.88
CA GLY A 178 -9.46 8.77 16.64
C GLY A 178 -8.68 9.75 15.79
N LEU A 179 -7.91 9.26 14.81
CA LEU A 179 -7.26 10.08 13.79
C LEU A 179 -8.09 10.03 12.50
N ASP A 180 -8.58 11.18 12.04
CA ASP A 180 -9.20 11.25 10.72
C ASP A 180 -8.16 11.08 9.58
N GLY A 181 -8.63 11.05 8.33
CA GLY A 181 -7.77 10.84 7.17
C GLY A 181 -6.65 11.87 7.00
N LEU A 182 -6.90 13.14 7.34
CA LEU A 182 -5.93 14.23 7.23
C LEU A 182 -5.02 14.27 8.46
N GLU A 183 -5.57 14.07 9.65
CA GLU A 183 -4.79 13.95 10.90
C GLU A 183 -3.81 12.77 10.84
N ALA A 184 -4.22 11.64 10.24
CA ALA A 184 -3.33 10.50 10.00
C ALA A 184 -2.14 10.87 9.10
N LEU A 185 -2.37 11.70 8.07
CA LEU A 185 -1.31 12.20 7.19
C LEU A 185 -0.40 13.19 7.91
N ILE A 186 -0.96 14.15 8.64
CA ILE A 186 -0.20 15.17 9.37
C ILE A 186 0.69 14.52 10.43
N THR A 187 0.12 13.67 11.28
CA THR A 187 0.87 13.00 12.36
C THR A 187 1.94 12.05 11.81
N HIS A 188 1.70 11.37 10.68
CA HIS A 188 2.75 10.58 10.03
C HIS A 188 3.84 11.47 9.41
N THR A 189 3.48 12.61 8.83
CA THR A 189 4.44 13.59 8.31
C THR A 189 5.37 14.11 9.42
N ALA A 190 4.81 14.44 10.58
CA ALA A 190 5.54 14.90 11.76
C ALA A 190 6.48 13.85 12.39
N THR A 191 6.41 12.57 11.96
CA THR A 191 7.45 11.58 12.33
C THR A 191 8.74 11.71 11.51
N GLY A 192 8.75 12.56 10.48
CA GLY A 192 9.81 12.64 9.46
C GLY A 192 9.79 11.48 8.43
N ARG A 193 8.94 10.47 8.62
CA ARG A 193 8.87 9.27 7.74
C ARG A 193 7.72 9.30 6.74
N GLY A 194 6.78 10.23 6.90
CA GLY A 194 5.63 10.40 6.02
C GLY A 194 5.94 11.10 4.70
N MET A 195 4.92 11.22 3.85
CA MET A 195 4.98 12.08 2.66
C MET A 195 5.11 13.55 3.08
N THR A 196 5.77 14.36 2.27
CA THR A 196 5.87 15.80 2.57
C THR A 196 4.50 16.49 2.43
N PRO A 197 4.26 17.61 3.15
CA PRO A 197 3.00 18.36 3.03
C PRO A 197 2.69 18.76 1.59
N LYS A 198 3.72 19.16 0.82
CA LYS A 198 3.59 19.51 -0.61
C LYS A 198 2.98 18.35 -1.41
N TRP A 199 3.48 17.13 -1.22
CA TRP A 199 2.96 15.95 -1.91
C TRP A 199 1.52 15.63 -1.49
N ILE A 200 1.22 15.73 -0.20
CA ILE A 200 -0.12 15.47 0.33
C ILE A 200 -1.15 16.42 -0.29
N LEU A 201 -0.90 17.73 -0.22
CA LEU A 201 -1.80 18.75 -0.76
C LEU A 201 -2.00 18.60 -2.28
N THR A 202 -0.98 18.13 -3.01
CA THR A 202 -1.04 17.96 -4.47
C THR A 202 -1.77 16.68 -4.91
N THR A 203 -1.77 15.63 -4.08
CA THR A 203 -2.22 14.28 -4.47
C THR A 203 -3.49 13.79 -3.78
N ARG A 204 -3.79 14.29 -2.58
CA ARG A 204 -4.88 13.79 -1.73
C ARG A 204 -6.14 14.65 -1.76
N GLY A 205 -6.06 15.82 -2.40
CA GLY A 205 -7.18 16.74 -2.59
C GLY A 205 -7.38 17.74 -1.46
N TRP A 206 -6.58 17.66 -0.40
CA TRP A 206 -6.62 18.59 0.73
C TRP A 206 -6.02 19.95 0.37
N SER A 207 -6.62 21.00 0.91
CA SER A 207 -6.15 22.37 0.81
C SER A 207 -5.29 22.78 2.01
N ARG A 208 -4.52 23.86 1.87
CA ARG A 208 -3.70 24.41 2.96
C ARG A 208 -4.56 24.83 4.18
N PRO A 209 -5.69 25.52 4.02
CA PRO A 209 -6.57 25.83 5.16
C PRO A 209 -7.09 24.59 5.89
N GLU A 210 -7.44 23.52 5.17
CA GLU A 210 -7.87 22.25 5.79
C GLU A 210 -6.73 21.59 6.59
N TRP A 211 -5.51 21.65 6.06
CA TRP A 211 -4.31 21.19 6.78
C TRP A 211 -4.10 21.98 8.07
N ASP A 212 -4.10 23.31 7.98
CA ASP A 212 -3.85 24.18 9.13
C ASP A 212 -4.94 23.97 10.22
N ALA A 213 -6.21 23.84 9.82
CA ALA A 213 -7.31 23.55 10.73
C ALA A 213 -7.19 22.15 11.39
N ALA A 214 -6.71 21.15 10.67
CA ALA A 214 -6.45 19.82 11.26
C ALA A 214 -5.24 19.84 12.20
N SER A 215 -4.18 20.58 11.87
CA SER A 215 -3.05 20.81 12.76
C SER A 215 -3.47 21.53 14.05
N GLU A 216 -4.39 22.50 13.98
CA GLU A 216 -4.97 23.16 15.17
C GLU A 216 -5.75 22.19 16.06
N ARG A 217 -6.56 21.30 15.49
CA ARG A 217 -7.25 20.26 16.26
C ARG A 217 -6.26 19.33 16.97
N LEU A 218 -5.18 18.93 16.29
CA LEU A 218 -4.14 18.09 16.87
C LEU A 218 -3.37 18.80 17.98
N ARG A 219 -3.04 20.10 17.82
CA ARG A 219 -2.47 20.94 18.88
C ARG A 219 -3.42 21.06 20.08
N GLY A 220 -4.71 21.29 19.84
CA GLY A 220 -5.73 21.33 20.89
C GLY A 220 -5.88 20.02 21.66
N ARG A 221 -5.54 18.88 21.03
CA ARG A 221 -5.45 17.55 21.66
C ARG A 221 -4.08 17.26 22.31
N GLY A 222 -3.13 18.19 22.24
CA GLY A 222 -1.78 18.02 22.75
C GLY A 222 -0.93 17.00 21.98
N LEU A 223 -1.29 16.68 20.72
CA LEU A 223 -0.56 15.71 19.89
C LEU A 223 0.52 16.35 19.02
N LEU A 224 0.41 17.65 18.75
CA LEU A 224 1.42 18.47 18.09
C LEU A 224 1.79 19.65 18.96
N ASP A 225 3.03 20.11 18.84
CA ASP A 225 3.48 21.39 19.42
C ASP A 225 3.27 22.57 18.45
N ASP A 226 3.70 23.76 18.86
CA ASP A 226 3.55 25.01 18.09
C ASP A 226 4.39 25.02 16.79
N ASP A 227 5.44 24.21 16.73
CA ASP A 227 6.29 24.04 15.53
C ASP A 227 5.70 23.00 14.55
N GLY A 228 4.64 22.30 14.96
CA GLY A 228 3.97 21.26 14.17
C GLY A 228 4.65 19.89 14.25
N GLU A 229 5.53 19.70 15.22
CA GLU A 229 6.20 18.44 15.53
C GLU A 229 5.35 17.63 16.53
N LEU A 230 5.60 16.31 16.61
CA LEU A 230 4.92 15.47 17.58
C LEU A 230 5.37 15.78 19.01
N THR A 231 4.41 15.99 19.90
CA THR A 231 4.67 15.97 21.36
C THR A 231 5.02 14.55 21.83
N ALA A 232 5.36 14.39 23.11
CA ALA A 232 5.55 13.07 23.70
C ALA A 232 4.28 12.20 23.59
N GLU A 233 3.11 12.80 23.83
CA GLU A 233 1.79 12.17 23.68
C GLU A 233 1.49 11.83 22.22
N GLY A 234 1.80 12.73 21.28
CA GLY A 234 1.68 12.48 19.84
C GLY A 234 2.56 11.32 19.36
N ALA A 235 3.81 11.28 19.82
CA ALA A 235 4.76 10.21 19.52
C ALA A 235 4.31 8.87 20.12
N ALA A 236 3.79 8.87 21.35
CA ALA A 236 3.23 7.69 22.00
C ALA A 236 2.00 7.17 21.24
N LEU A 237 1.08 8.05 20.83
CA LEU A 237 -0.09 7.69 20.02
C LEU A 237 0.31 7.05 18.70
N ARG A 238 1.28 7.65 17.98
CA ARG A 238 1.80 7.06 16.73
C ARG A 238 2.44 5.71 16.96
N THR A 239 3.21 5.57 18.03
CA THR A 239 3.83 4.28 18.39
C THR A 239 2.75 3.22 18.64
N GLY A 240 1.69 3.54 19.38
CA GLY A 240 0.57 2.65 19.63
C GLY A 240 -0.18 2.24 18.35
N VAL A 241 -0.42 3.18 17.41
CA VAL A 241 -1.00 2.86 16.10
C VAL A 241 -0.14 1.85 15.33
N GLU A 242 1.19 2.04 15.34
CA GLU A 242 2.13 1.15 14.66
C GLU A 242 2.19 -0.24 15.31
N GLU A 243 2.18 -0.31 16.65
CA GLU A 243 2.14 -1.56 17.40
C GLU A 243 0.85 -2.35 17.15
N GLU A 244 -0.30 -1.66 17.14
CA GLU A 244 -1.60 -2.27 16.84
C GLU A 244 -1.66 -2.75 15.39
N THR A 245 -1.09 -1.99 14.46
CA THR A 245 -0.94 -2.42 13.06
C THR A 245 -0.12 -3.71 12.96
N ASP A 246 1.01 -3.81 13.66
CA ASP A 246 1.83 -5.03 13.68
C ASP A 246 1.11 -6.21 14.33
N ARG A 247 0.32 -5.96 15.38
CA ARG A 247 -0.50 -6.97 16.02
C ARG A 247 -1.56 -7.52 15.06
N LEU A 248 -2.26 -6.63 14.35
CA LEU A 248 -3.30 -7.01 13.38
C LEU A 248 -2.75 -7.68 12.12
N ASP A 249 -1.47 -7.48 11.79
CA ASP A 249 -0.80 -8.02 10.61
C ASP A 249 0.02 -9.29 10.89
N ARG A 250 -0.05 -9.81 12.12
CA ARG A 250 0.88 -10.86 12.58
C ARG A 250 0.65 -12.23 11.95
N ALA A 251 -0.61 -12.64 11.80
CA ALA A 251 -0.99 -14.01 11.46
C ALA A 251 -0.35 -14.56 10.16
N PRO A 252 -0.27 -13.80 9.04
CA PRO A 252 0.41 -14.24 7.82
C PRO A 252 1.86 -14.68 8.04
N TYR A 253 2.60 -13.93 8.88
CA TYR A 253 4.01 -14.15 9.12
C TYR A 253 4.26 -15.23 10.19
N GLU A 254 3.38 -15.37 11.18
CA GLU A 254 3.42 -16.50 12.12
C GLU A 254 3.13 -17.83 11.41
N HIS A 255 2.16 -17.85 10.50
CA HIS A 255 1.83 -19.03 9.70
C HIS A 255 2.98 -19.45 8.78
N LEU A 256 3.68 -18.49 8.19
CA LEU A 256 4.87 -18.76 7.38
C LEU A 256 6.07 -19.28 8.21
N GLY A 257 6.14 -18.89 9.49
CA GLY A 257 7.22 -19.28 10.41
C GLY A 257 8.52 -18.49 10.22
N ALA A 258 9.38 -18.49 11.24
CA ALA A 258 10.58 -17.63 11.29
C ALA A 258 11.54 -17.84 10.11
N GLU A 259 11.79 -19.10 9.72
CA GLU A 259 12.66 -19.43 8.59
C GLU A 259 12.05 -18.96 7.26
N GLY A 260 10.76 -19.22 7.05
CA GLY A 260 10.05 -18.78 5.83
C GLY A 260 10.00 -17.26 5.72
N VAL A 261 9.76 -16.55 6.83
CA VAL A 261 9.78 -15.07 6.86
C VAL A 261 11.18 -14.55 6.55
N ALA A 262 12.23 -15.14 7.13
CA ALA A 262 13.61 -14.73 6.84
C ALA A 262 13.95 -14.93 5.36
N ARG A 263 13.61 -16.10 4.80
CA ARG A 263 13.87 -16.43 3.39
C ARG A 263 13.08 -15.54 2.44
N LEU A 264 11.79 -15.33 2.70
CA LEU A 264 10.97 -14.43 1.88
C LEU A 264 11.49 -12.98 1.94
N THR A 265 11.95 -12.52 3.11
CA THR A 265 12.55 -11.19 3.25
C THR A 265 13.83 -11.06 2.43
N GLU A 266 14.72 -12.05 2.48
CA GLU A 266 15.96 -12.06 1.70
C GLU A 266 15.69 -11.93 0.20
N LEU A 267 14.83 -12.81 -0.33
CA LEU A 267 14.47 -12.87 -1.74
C LEU A 267 13.84 -11.57 -2.24
N THR A 268 12.82 -11.09 -1.52
CA THR A 268 12.10 -9.87 -1.91
C THR A 268 12.93 -8.61 -1.70
N ALA A 269 13.86 -8.59 -0.73
CA ALA A 269 14.81 -7.50 -0.58
C ALA A 269 15.77 -7.42 -1.78
N ALA A 270 16.23 -8.56 -2.30
CA ALA A 270 17.06 -8.58 -3.50
C ALA A 270 16.31 -8.02 -4.72
N LEU A 271 15.09 -8.51 -4.98
CA LEU A 271 14.25 -8.01 -6.07
C LEU A 271 13.92 -6.52 -5.93
N ALA A 272 13.57 -6.07 -4.72
CA ALA A 272 13.27 -4.65 -4.46
C ALA A 272 14.50 -3.75 -4.69
N ARG A 273 15.71 -4.21 -4.31
CA ARG A 273 16.96 -3.48 -4.59
C ARG A 273 17.23 -3.38 -6.09
N THR A 274 17.05 -4.47 -6.84
CA THR A 274 17.20 -4.48 -8.30
C THR A 274 16.23 -3.49 -8.94
N ALA A 275 14.95 -3.54 -8.58
CA ALA A 275 13.95 -2.61 -9.09
C ALA A 275 14.28 -1.14 -8.75
N ALA A 276 14.71 -0.87 -7.52
CA ALA A 276 15.11 0.48 -7.12
C ALA A 276 16.32 0.99 -7.92
N ALA A 277 17.35 0.15 -8.11
CA ALA A 277 18.52 0.48 -8.93
C ALA A 277 18.17 0.73 -10.41
N ALA A 278 17.11 0.07 -10.91
CA ALA A 278 16.55 0.29 -12.23
C ALA A 278 15.61 1.51 -12.33
N GLY A 279 15.53 2.35 -11.29
CA GLY A 279 14.77 3.60 -11.32
C GLY A 279 13.27 3.44 -11.04
N ALA A 280 12.86 2.44 -10.25
CA ALA A 280 11.45 2.19 -9.96
C ALA A 280 10.71 3.31 -9.19
N PHE A 281 11.43 4.23 -8.53
CA PHE A 281 10.84 5.28 -7.70
C PHE A 281 11.34 6.67 -8.09
N PRO A 282 10.48 7.69 -8.06
CA PRO A 282 10.90 9.06 -8.30
C PRO A 282 11.78 9.59 -7.17
N GLU A 283 12.70 10.51 -7.50
CA GLU A 283 13.51 11.22 -6.52
C GLU A 283 12.64 12.06 -5.56
N GLY A 284 13.02 12.11 -4.28
CA GLY A 284 12.35 12.96 -3.28
C GLY A 284 10.94 12.52 -2.86
N LEU A 285 10.56 11.27 -3.13
CA LEU A 285 9.25 10.71 -2.74
C LEU A 285 9.07 10.63 -1.22
N LEU A 286 10.14 10.29 -0.48
CA LEU A 286 10.15 10.20 0.97
C LEU A 286 10.80 11.43 1.60
N GLY A 287 10.38 11.78 2.82
CA GLY A 287 11.05 12.78 3.66
C GLY A 287 12.54 12.46 3.87
N LYS A 288 13.34 13.49 4.20
CA LYS A 288 14.76 13.31 4.53
C LYS A 288 14.88 12.34 5.73
N ARG A 289 15.76 11.34 5.61
CA ARG A 289 16.18 10.51 6.74
C ARG A 289 17.02 11.30 7.71
#